data_AF-A0A914U3R6-F1
#
_entry.id   AF-A0A914U3R6-F1
#
_cell.length_a   1.000
_cell.length_b   1.000
_cell.length_c   1.000
_cell.angle_alpha   90.00
_cell.angle_beta   90.00
_cell.angle_gamma   90.00
#
_symmetry.space_group_name_H-M   'P 1'
#
loop_
_entity.id
_entity.type
_entity.pdbx_description
1 polymer ?
#
loop_
_entity_poly.entity_id
_entity_poly.type
_entity_poly.pdbx_seq_one_letter_code
_entity_poly.pdbx_strand_id
1 'polypeptide(L)'
;MRKRLAIQEALKRPMKLKKKLRIYISHVFQAGREPERESDMTSVPMWELRVEGRMLEDCPPNQVDLPPSQLSNAQNLAASRNKRKFSSFFKSLVIELDKHIYGPDNHLVEWHRGPNTSETDGFQVKRPGDQDVRCTILLSLDHQPMKYKLHPRLAKLLGIAIETRSKVIEALWQYIKSHKLQ
;
A
#
# COMPACT_ATOMS: atom_id res chain seq x y z
N MET A 1 -36.20 -11.44 19.34
CA MET A 1 -35.56 -10.34 18.56
C MET A 1 -34.02 -10.30 18.62
N ARG A 2 -33.35 -10.56 19.76
CA ARG A 2 -31.86 -10.48 19.86
C ARG A 2 -31.06 -11.37 18.89
N LYS A 3 -31.49 -12.62 18.65
CA LYS A 3 -30.79 -13.53 17.70
C LYS A 3 -30.81 -13.02 16.24
N ARG A 4 -31.91 -12.43 15.78
CA ARG A 4 -32.01 -11.86 14.41
C ARG A 4 -31.07 -10.65 14.23
N LEU A 5 -30.97 -9.79 15.25
CA LEU A 5 -30.06 -8.64 15.26
C LEU A 5 -28.59 -9.09 15.25
N ALA A 6 -28.23 -10.06 16.09
CA ALA A 6 -26.87 -10.60 16.12
C ALA A 6 -26.46 -11.28 14.80
N ILE A 7 -27.39 -11.97 14.12
CA ILE A 7 -27.15 -12.60 12.81
C ILE A 7 -26.96 -11.53 11.72
N GLN A 8 -27.80 -10.49 11.69
CA GLN A 8 -27.61 -9.36 10.77
C GLN A 8 -26.30 -8.61 11.03
N GLU A 9 -25.91 -8.45 12.29
CA GLU A 9 -24.66 -7.80 12.66
C GLU A 9 -23.44 -8.67 12.29
N ALA A 10 -23.54 -9.99 12.45
CA ALA A 10 -22.49 -10.93 12.05
C ALA A 10 -22.34 -11.01 10.52
N LEU A 11 -23.45 -11.02 9.77
CA LEU A 11 -23.42 -10.98 8.29
C LEU A 11 -22.86 -9.66 7.74
N LYS A 12 -22.97 -8.56 8.49
CA LYS A 12 -22.36 -7.27 8.16
C LYS A 12 -20.86 -7.21 8.46
N ARG A 13 -20.27 -8.19 9.15
CA ARG A 13 -18.82 -8.22 9.40
C ARG A 13 -18.13 -8.75 8.13
N PRO A 14 -17.39 -7.91 7.39
CA PRO A 14 -16.68 -8.37 6.21
C PRO A 14 -15.70 -9.48 6.60
N MET A 15 -15.75 -10.61 5.89
CA MET A 15 -14.80 -11.70 6.06
C MET A 15 -13.39 -11.18 5.75
N LYS A 16 -12.50 -11.24 6.74
CA LYS A 16 -11.13 -10.75 6.62
C LYS A 16 -10.29 -11.78 5.85
N LEU A 17 -10.10 -11.57 4.56
CA LEU A 17 -9.12 -12.31 3.76
C LEU A 17 -7.72 -11.73 4.01
N LYS A 18 -6.82 -12.54 4.55
CA LYS A 18 -5.40 -12.22 4.57
C LYS A 18 -4.80 -12.60 3.23
N LYS A 19 -4.14 -11.66 2.57
CA LYS A 19 -3.39 -11.88 1.34
C LYS A 19 -2.05 -11.15 1.44
N LYS A 20 -1.06 -11.59 0.67
CA LYS A 20 0.27 -10.96 0.64
C LYS A 20 0.35 -10.00 -0.56
N LEU A 21 0.67 -8.74 -0.29
CA LEU A 21 1.02 -7.76 -1.32
C LEU A 21 2.55 -7.71 -1.45
N ARG A 22 3.07 -7.90 -2.66
CA ARG A 22 4.50 -7.74 -2.95
C ARG A 22 4.73 -6.42 -3.66
N ILE A 23 5.69 -5.65 -3.16
CA ILE A 23 6.07 -4.33 -3.68
C ILE A 23 7.46 -4.44 -4.31
N TYR A 24 7.61 -3.86 -5.50
CA TYR A 24 8.85 -3.76 -6.24
C TYR A 24 9.27 -2.30 -6.31
N ILE A 25 10.52 -2.02 -5.97
CA ILE A 25 11.12 -0.70 -6.07
C ILE A 25 12.31 -0.87 -7.00
N SER A 26 12.30 -0.14 -8.11
CA SER A 26 13.38 -0.17 -9.10
C SER A 26 13.70 1.24 -9.55
N HIS A 27 14.93 1.48 -9.97
CA HIS A 27 15.33 2.74 -10.56
C HIS A 27 16.12 2.49 -11.84
N VAL A 28 16.03 3.45 -12.76
CA VAL A 28 16.80 3.48 -14.00
C VAL A 28 17.44 4.85 -14.12
N PHE A 29 18.74 4.88 -14.43
CA PHE A 29 19.47 6.11 -14.72
C PHE A 29 19.76 6.22 -16.21
N GLN A 30 19.54 7.39 -16.77
CA GLN A 30 19.90 7.74 -18.14
C GLN A 30 20.96 8.83 -18.07
N ALA A 31 22.18 8.48 -18.52
CA ALA A 31 23.27 9.43 -18.60
C ALA A 31 22.94 10.52 -19.63
N GLY A 32 23.34 11.75 -19.34
CA GLY A 32 23.28 12.83 -20.31
C GLY A 32 24.21 12.54 -21.49
N ARG A 33 23.82 12.99 -22.68
CA ARG A 33 24.65 12.90 -23.89
C ARG A 33 25.00 14.32 -24.33
N GLU A 34 26.28 14.57 -24.53
CA GLU A 34 26.75 15.79 -25.18
C GLU A 34 26.37 15.77 -26.66
N PRO A 35 26.00 16.92 -27.25
CA PRO A 35 25.62 16.99 -28.64
C PRO A 35 26.85 16.73 -29.53
N GLU A 36 26.84 15.61 -30.25
CA GLU A 36 27.88 15.29 -31.25
C GLU A 36 27.72 16.12 -32.55
N ARG A 37 26.58 16.81 -32.72
CA ARG A 37 26.27 17.69 -33.86
C ARG A 37 25.47 18.90 -33.38
N GLU A 38 25.62 20.05 -34.05
CA GLU A 38 24.88 21.31 -33.77
C GLU A 38 23.34 21.16 -33.86
N SER A 39 22.83 20.06 -34.42
CA SER A 39 21.40 19.75 -34.54
C SER A 39 20.83 18.89 -33.40
N ASP A 40 21.66 18.33 -32.53
CA ASP A 40 21.21 17.47 -31.43
C ASP A 40 20.96 18.28 -30.15
N MET A 41 19.79 18.09 -29.54
CA MET A 41 19.46 18.69 -28.24
C MET A 41 20.27 18.01 -27.14
N THR A 42 20.95 18.79 -26.30
CA THR A 42 21.63 18.32 -25.08
C THR A 42 20.66 17.50 -24.21
N SER A 43 20.99 16.24 -23.92
CA SER A 43 20.20 15.42 -23.01
C SER A 43 20.73 15.59 -21.58
N VAL A 44 19.90 16.11 -20.68
CA VAL A 44 20.23 16.29 -19.26
C VAL A 44 20.18 14.91 -18.57
N PRO A 45 21.18 14.55 -17.74
CA PRO A 45 21.14 13.30 -16.98
C PRO A 45 19.89 13.26 -16.10
N MET A 46 19.27 12.08 -16.03
CA MET A 46 18.02 11.91 -15.32
C MET A 46 17.86 10.50 -14.81
N TRP A 47 17.13 10.36 -13.73
CA TRP A 47 16.75 9.08 -13.18
C TRP A 47 15.23 8.95 -13.10
N GLU A 48 14.82 7.70 -13.05
CA GLU A 48 13.43 7.30 -12.94
C GLU A 48 13.28 6.25 -11.86
N LEU A 49 12.43 6.51 -10.87
CA LEU A 49 12.07 5.60 -9.80
C LEU A 49 10.68 5.02 -10.07
N ARG A 50 10.56 3.69 -10.03
CA ARG A 50 9.30 2.96 -10.16
C ARG A 50 8.96 2.22 -8.87
N VAL A 51 7.75 2.45 -8.38
CA VAL A 51 7.16 1.75 -7.25
C VAL A 51 5.93 1.00 -7.75
N GLU A 52 6.03 -0.31 -7.87
CA GLU A 52 4.98 -1.19 -8.39
C GLU A 52 4.55 -2.20 -7.32
N GLY A 53 3.35 -2.75 -7.45
CA GLY A 53 2.98 -3.86 -6.59
C GLY A 53 1.99 -4.82 -7.20
N ARG A 54 2.05 -6.06 -6.72
CA ARG A 54 1.17 -7.14 -7.15
C ARG A 54 0.74 -7.98 -5.96
N MET A 55 -0.53 -8.36 -5.94
CA MET A 55 -1.04 -9.33 -4.99
C MET A 55 -0.48 -10.71 -5.33
N LEU A 56 0.08 -11.38 -4.34
CA LEU A 56 0.39 -12.80 -4.44
C LEU A 56 -0.91 -13.57 -4.20
N GLU A 57 -1.25 -14.44 -5.14
CA GLU A 57 -2.31 -15.42 -4.93
C GLU A 57 -1.71 -16.57 -4.12
N ASP A 58 -2.21 -16.77 -2.90
CA ASP A 58 -1.97 -18.00 -2.17
C ASP A 58 -2.85 -19.06 -2.83
N CYS A 59 -2.24 -19.96 -3.62
CA CYS A 59 -2.96 -21.10 -4.19
C CYS A 59 -3.50 -21.94 -3.02
N PRO A 60 -4.82 -22.14 -2.89
CA PRO A 60 -5.35 -22.94 -1.80
C PRO A 60 -4.85 -24.38 -1.97
N PRO A 61 -4.45 -25.07 -0.89
CA PRO A 61 -3.95 -26.45 -0.94
C PRO A 61 -4.99 -27.47 -1.43
N ASN A 62 -6.23 -27.07 -1.72
CA ASN A 62 -7.27 -27.93 -2.29
C ASN A 62 -7.27 -27.96 -3.83
N GLN A 63 -6.32 -27.29 -4.51
CA GLN A 63 -6.19 -27.33 -5.98
C GLN A 63 -5.09 -28.29 -6.48
N VAL A 64 -4.37 -28.98 -5.59
CA VAL A 64 -3.23 -29.85 -6.00
C VAL A 64 -3.64 -31.14 -6.69
N ASP A 65 -4.92 -31.55 -6.64
CA ASP A 65 -5.40 -32.80 -7.24
C ASP A 65 -6.05 -32.64 -8.64
N LEU A 66 -5.94 -31.46 -9.26
CA LEU A 66 -6.47 -31.23 -10.61
C LEU A 66 -5.39 -31.49 -11.67
N PRO A 67 -5.72 -32.11 -12.82
CA PRO A 67 -4.75 -32.37 -13.88
C PRO A 67 -4.15 -31.06 -14.45
N PRO A 68 -2.84 -31.04 -14.81
CA PRO A 68 -2.10 -29.85 -15.21
C PRO A 68 -2.69 -29.07 -16.40
N SER A 69 -3.54 -29.70 -17.22
CA SER A 69 -4.23 -29.05 -18.34
C SER A 69 -5.41 -28.15 -17.95
N GLN A 70 -5.95 -28.28 -16.74
CA GLN A 70 -7.09 -27.45 -16.25
C GLN A 70 -6.68 -26.43 -15.19
N LEU A 71 -5.52 -26.61 -14.54
CA LEU A 71 -4.92 -25.68 -13.57
C LEU A 71 -4.60 -24.31 -14.17
N SER A 72 -4.05 -24.28 -15.39
CA SER A 72 -3.67 -23.03 -16.08
C SER A 72 -4.89 -22.18 -16.43
N ASN A 73 -5.99 -22.78 -16.88
CA ASN A 73 -7.20 -22.07 -17.23
C ASN A 73 -7.97 -21.57 -15.99
N ALA A 74 -8.04 -22.37 -14.92
CA ALA A 74 -8.68 -21.97 -13.67
C ALA A 74 -7.91 -20.84 -12.94
N GLN A 75 -6.58 -20.91 -12.93
CA GLN A 75 -5.72 -19.84 -12.41
C GLN A 75 -5.86 -18.56 -13.25
N ASN A 76 -5.88 -18.66 -14.58
CA ASN A 76 -6.09 -17.49 -15.44
C ASN A 76 -7.50 -16.87 -15.30
N LEU A 77 -8.54 -17.68 -15.10
CA LEU A 77 -9.93 -17.23 -14.90
C LEU A 77 -10.19 -16.63 -13.50
N ALA A 78 -9.44 -17.04 -12.48
CA ALA A 78 -9.49 -16.45 -11.13
C ALA A 78 -8.62 -15.20 -11.02
N ALA A 79 -7.43 -15.22 -11.64
CA ALA A 79 -6.50 -14.10 -11.70
C ALA A 79 -7.01 -12.94 -12.56
N SER A 80 -7.88 -13.19 -13.54
CA SER A 80 -8.49 -12.15 -14.39
C SER A 80 -9.65 -11.42 -13.70
N ARG A 81 -10.41 -12.09 -12.81
CA ARG A 81 -11.71 -11.58 -12.37
C ARG A 81 -11.70 -10.52 -11.28
N ASN A 82 -10.62 -10.35 -10.50
CA ASN A 82 -10.58 -9.35 -9.40
C ASN A 82 -9.15 -8.98 -8.98
N LYS A 83 -8.25 -8.71 -9.93
CA LYS A 83 -6.94 -8.10 -9.61
C LYS A 83 -7.16 -6.63 -9.23
N ARG A 84 -7.44 -6.43 -7.94
CA ARG A 84 -7.39 -5.10 -7.31
C ARG A 84 -6.02 -4.49 -7.62
N LYS A 85 -6.03 -3.28 -8.17
CA LYS A 85 -4.82 -2.55 -8.57
C LYS A 85 -3.95 -2.22 -7.36
N PHE A 86 -2.65 -2.06 -7.56
CA PHE A 86 -1.71 -1.69 -6.48
C PHE A 86 -2.18 -0.45 -5.71
N SER A 87 -2.55 0.62 -6.41
CA SER A 87 -2.96 1.86 -5.77
C SER A 87 -4.28 1.72 -4.98
N SER A 88 -5.10 0.71 -5.27
CA SER A 88 -6.37 0.42 -4.57
C SER A 88 -6.19 -0.04 -3.11
N PHE A 89 -4.96 -0.33 -2.67
CA PHE A 89 -4.67 -0.66 -1.27
C PHE A 89 -4.22 0.53 -0.43
N PHE A 90 -3.86 1.66 -1.05
CA PHE A 90 -3.28 2.82 -0.36
C PHE A 90 -4.15 4.07 -0.44
N LYS A 91 -4.29 4.75 0.69
CA LYS A 91 -4.91 6.08 0.78
C LYS A 91 -3.97 7.16 0.23
N SER A 92 -2.68 7.02 0.48
CA SER A 92 -1.66 7.92 -0.04
C SER A 92 -0.30 7.26 -0.15
N LEU A 93 0.52 7.82 -1.03
CA LEU A 93 1.93 7.52 -1.24
C LEU A 93 2.68 8.86 -1.16
N VAL A 94 3.76 8.91 -0.40
CA VAL A 94 4.65 10.07 -0.35
C VAL A 94 6.07 9.57 -0.60
N ILE A 95 6.78 10.26 -1.48
CA ILE A 95 8.18 10.01 -1.81
C ILE A 95 8.95 11.28 -1.45
N GLU A 96 9.78 11.19 -0.43
CA GLU A 96 10.65 12.27 0.02
C GLU A 96 12.06 12.05 -0.52
N LEU A 97 12.57 13.03 -1.24
CA LEU A 97 13.94 13.10 -1.75
C LEU A 97 14.78 14.04 -0.87
N ASP A 98 16.08 14.08 -1.12
CA ASP A 98 16.98 14.98 -0.41
C ASP A 98 16.68 16.46 -0.74
N LYS A 99 16.36 17.22 0.32
CA LYS A 99 16.09 18.67 0.26
C LYS A 99 17.30 19.49 -0.20
N HIS A 100 18.51 19.02 0.06
CA HIS A 100 19.73 19.72 -0.34
C HIS A 100 19.97 19.64 -1.84
N ILE A 101 19.50 18.56 -2.48
CA ILE A 101 19.65 18.33 -3.93
C ILE A 101 18.50 18.99 -4.71
N TYR A 102 17.26 18.77 -4.28
CA TYR A 102 16.07 19.21 -5.02
C TYR A 102 15.42 20.50 -4.49
N GLY A 103 15.92 21.05 -3.39
CA GLY A 103 15.33 22.21 -2.74
C GLY A 103 14.00 21.91 -2.04
N PRO A 104 13.42 22.93 -1.39
CA PRO A 104 12.21 22.77 -0.58
C PRO A 104 10.96 22.40 -1.39
N ASP A 105 10.91 22.72 -2.69
CA ASP A 105 9.68 22.58 -3.47
C ASP A 105 9.65 21.30 -4.33
N ASN A 106 10.80 20.77 -4.75
CA ASN A 106 10.85 19.61 -5.66
C ASN A 106 11.20 18.29 -4.98
N HIS A 107 11.64 18.32 -3.72
CA HIS A 107 12.03 17.12 -2.98
C HIS A 107 10.85 16.23 -2.60
N LEU A 108 9.61 16.72 -2.66
CA LEU A 108 8.44 15.99 -2.22
C LEU A 108 7.55 15.59 -3.39
N VAL A 109 7.18 14.32 -3.49
CA VAL A 109 6.18 13.83 -4.44
C VAL A 109 5.07 13.13 -3.66
N GLU A 110 3.86 13.68 -3.73
CA GLU A 110 2.70 13.17 -3.01
C GLU A 110 1.61 12.69 -3.97
N TRP A 111 1.05 11.54 -3.66
CA TRP A 111 -0.15 11.03 -4.30
C TRP A 111 -1.19 10.73 -3.22
N HIS A 112 -2.38 11.29 -3.38
CA HIS A 112 -3.53 11.03 -2.53
C HIS A 112 -4.65 10.42 -3.35
N ARG A 113 -5.27 9.37 -2.83
CA ARG A 113 -6.48 8.83 -3.43
C ARG A 113 -7.65 9.79 -3.18
N GLY A 114 -8.24 10.30 -4.25
CA GLY A 114 -9.50 11.01 -4.27
C GLY A 114 -10.64 10.18 -4.88
N PRO A 115 -11.88 10.71 -4.91
CA PRO A 115 -13.04 10.01 -5.46
C PRO A 115 -12.91 9.65 -6.95
N ASN A 116 -12.15 10.45 -7.70
CA ASN A 116 -12.00 10.32 -9.16
C ASN A 116 -10.61 9.82 -9.56
N THR A 117 -9.78 9.40 -8.61
CA THR A 117 -8.41 8.95 -8.92
C THR A 117 -8.45 7.59 -9.61
N SER A 118 -7.88 7.51 -10.82
CA SER A 118 -7.73 6.24 -11.52
C SER A 118 -6.79 5.30 -10.76
N GLU A 119 -7.18 4.04 -10.68
CA GLU A 119 -6.33 3.03 -10.03
C GLU A 119 -5.21 2.58 -10.98
N THR A 120 -3.99 2.44 -10.45
CA THR A 120 -2.78 2.07 -11.19
C THR A 120 -2.02 0.96 -10.46
N ASP A 121 -1.25 0.17 -11.21
CA ASP A 121 -0.38 -0.87 -10.66
C ASP A 121 1.02 -0.37 -10.27
N GLY A 122 1.35 0.87 -10.62
CA GLY A 122 2.63 1.47 -10.29
C GLY A 122 2.64 3.00 -10.34
N PHE A 123 3.62 3.56 -9.66
CA PHE A 123 3.96 4.97 -9.65
C PHE A 123 5.36 5.17 -10.21
N GLN A 124 5.51 6.15 -11.09
CA GLN A 124 6.77 6.48 -11.74
C GLN A 124 7.11 7.94 -11.46
N VAL A 125 8.30 8.18 -10.93
CA VAL A 125 8.83 9.52 -10.65
C VAL A 125 10.11 9.70 -11.45
N LYS A 126 10.16 10.77 -12.23
CA LYS A 126 11.31 11.11 -13.07
C LYS A 126 11.85 12.47 -12.66
N ARG A 127 13.15 12.56 -12.39
CA ARG A 127 13.84 13.80 -12.02
C ARG A 127 15.19 13.91 -12.72
N PRO A 128 15.62 15.13 -13.08
CA PRO A 128 16.98 15.36 -13.54
C PRO A 128 17.97 15.21 -12.37
N GLY A 129 19.19 14.82 -12.68
CA GLY A 129 20.26 14.65 -11.70
C GLY A 129 21.14 13.46 -12.05
N ASP A 130 22.42 13.63 -11.76
CA ASP A 130 23.52 12.67 -11.94
C ASP A 130 24.14 12.23 -10.61
N GLN A 131 23.61 12.71 -9.49
CA GLN A 131 24.06 12.38 -8.14
C GLN A 131 23.19 11.31 -7.50
N ASP A 132 23.78 10.55 -6.57
CA ASP A 132 23.05 9.61 -5.73
C ASP A 132 22.13 10.36 -4.76
N VAL A 133 20.84 9.99 -4.75
CA VAL A 133 19.80 10.65 -3.94
C VAL A 133 19.23 9.67 -2.94
N ARG A 134 19.22 10.04 -1.66
CA ARG A 134 18.47 9.29 -0.64
C ARG A 134 16.97 9.56 -0.81
N CYS A 135 16.19 8.49 -0.85
CA CYS A 135 14.75 8.52 -0.99
C CYS A 135 14.06 7.81 0.19
N THR A 136 13.03 8.42 0.76
CA THR A 136 12.13 7.82 1.76
C THR A 136 10.75 7.63 1.14
N ILE A 137 10.26 6.39 1.13
CA ILE A 137 8.96 6.05 0.55
C ILE A 137 7.98 5.72 1.69
N LEU A 138 6.91 6.49 1.79
CA LEU A 138 5.86 6.38 2.79
C LEU A 138 4.56 5.91 2.14
N LEU A 139 4.12 4.71 2.52
CA LEU A 139 2.89 4.08 2.01
C LEU A 139 1.82 4.04 3.10
N SER A 140 0.70 4.74 2.89
CA SER A 140 -0.42 4.75 3.83
C SER A 140 -1.54 3.83 3.35
N LEU A 141 -1.78 2.73 4.06
CA LEU A 141 -2.84 1.78 3.72
C LEU A 141 -4.24 2.39 3.89
N ASP A 142 -5.15 2.04 2.96
CA ASP A 142 -6.56 2.39 3.04
C ASP A 142 -7.33 1.31 3.83
N HIS A 143 -7.45 1.53 5.14
CA HIS A 143 -8.23 0.65 6.01
C HIS A 143 -9.71 1.03 6.01
N GLN A 144 -10.57 0.07 5.67
CA GLN A 144 -12.02 0.20 5.78
C GLN A 144 -12.57 -0.88 6.73
N PRO A 145 -13.05 -0.55 7.94
CA PRO A 145 -13.05 0.78 8.57
C PRO A 145 -11.66 1.28 8.97
N MET A 146 -11.52 2.60 9.16
CA MET A 146 -10.26 3.25 9.52
C MET A 146 -9.66 2.67 10.80
N LYS A 147 -8.37 2.35 10.75
CA LYS A 147 -7.61 1.82 11.88
C LYS A 147 -6.52 2.79 12.29
N TYR A 148 -6.17 2.74 13.56
CA TYR A 148 -5.20 3.62 14.19
C TYR A 148 -4.09 2.79 14.81
N LYS A 149 -2.85 3.18 14.54
CA LYS A 149 -1.69 2.66 15.27
C LYS A 149 -1.65 3.32 16.64
N LEU A 150 -1.70 2.53 17.70
CA LEU A 150 -1.67 3.04 19.06
C LEU A 150 -0.25 3.43 19.46
N HIS A 151 -0.13 4.44 20.32
CA HIS A 151 1.13 4.78 20.96
C HIS A 151 1.67 3.55 21.74
N PRO A 152 2.98 3.23 21.71
CA PRO A 152 3.52 2.00 22.28
C PRO A 152 3.11 1.73 23.74
N ARG A 153 3.01 2.79 24.56
CA ARG A 153 2.54 2.67 25.95
C ARG A 153 1.09 2.18 26.05
N LEU A 154 0.20 2.74 25.23
CA LEU A 154 -1.21 2.33 25.18
C LEU A 154 -1.38 0.96 24.52
N ALA A 155 -0.58 0.68 23.48
CA ALA A 155 -0.58 -0.62 22.82
C ALA A 155 -0.18 -1.75 23.78
N LYS A 156 0.83 -1.51 24.62
CA LYS A 156 1.26 -2.45 25.67
C LYS A 156 0.18 -2.64 26.74
N LEU A 157 -0.48 -1.56 27.14
CA LEU A 157 -1.57 -1.60 28.14
C LEU A 157 -2.76 -2.43 27.66
N LEU A 158 -3.20 -2.20 26.42
CA LEU A 158 -4.41 -2.83 25.87
C LEU A 158 -4.14 -4.15 25.13
N GLY A 159 -2.88 -4.50 24.86
CA GLY A 159 -2.52 -5.63 24.02
C GLY A 159 -2.90 -5.45 22.54
N ILE A 160 -3.05 -4.21 22.07
CA ILE A 160 -3.56 -3.87 20.75
C ILE A 160 -2.57 -2.93 20.05
N ALA A 161 -2.00 -3.34 18.91
CA ALA A 161 -1.10 -2.49 18.14
C ALA A 161 -1.83 -1.57 17.15
N ILE A 162 -2.79 -2.12 16.40
CA ILE A 162 -3.55 -1.41 15.37
C ILE A 162 -5.00 -1.91 15.38
N GLU A 163 -5.94 -1.02 15.67
CA GLU A 163 -7.37 -1.33 15.64
C GLU A 163 -8.24 -0.12 15.29
N THR A 164 -9.54 -0.38 15.11
CA THR A 164 -10.54 0.67 14.93
C THR A 164 -10.75 1.48 16.19
N ARG A 165 -11.13 2.76 16.07
CA ARG A 165 -11.40 3.64 17.22
C ARG A 165 -12.39 3.00 18.21
N SER A 166 -13.49 2.41 17.71
CA SER A 166 -14.50 1.76 18.56
C SER A 166 -13.91 0.61 19.37
N LYS A 167 -13.06 -0.23 18.76
CA LYS A 167 -12.39 -1.34 19.45
C LYS A 167 -11.38 -0.88 20.48
N VAL A 168 -10.65 0.20 20.20
CA VAL A 168 -9.69 0.79 21.13
C VAL A 168 -10.40 1.34 22.36
N ILE A 169 -11.50 2.07 22.18
CA ILE A 169 -12.31 2.61 23.29
C ILE A 169 -12.92 1.47 24.12
N GLU A 170 -13.46 0.44 23.47
CA GLU A 170 -14.01 -0.74 24.13
C GLU A 170 -12.96 -1.44 25.00
N ALA A 171 -11.75 -1.67 24.48
CA ALA A 171 -10.66 -2.28 25.21
C ALA A 171 -10.19 -1.42 26.40
N LEU A 172 -10.10 -0.10 26.22
CA LEU A 172 -9.75 0.82 27.29
C LEU A 172 -10.79 0.81 28.41
N TRP A 173 -12.07 0.82 28.05
CA TRP A 173 -13.16 0.73 29.01
C TRP A 173 -13.15 -0.58 29.80
N GLN A 174 -12.90 -1.70 29.12
CA GLN A 174 -12.73 -3.01 29.76
C GLN A 174 -11.53 -3.01 30.72
N TYR A 175 -10.43 -2.34 30.36
CA TYR A 175 -9.27 -2.19 31.23
C TYR A 175 -9.62 -1.41 32.51
N ILE A 176 -10.26 -0.24 32.38
CA ILE A 176 -10.71 0.59 33.52
C ILE A 176 -11.60 -0.22 34.47
N LYS A 177 -12.58 -0.96 33.92
CA LYS A 177 -13.50 -1.78 34.72
C LYS A 177 -12.82 -2.92 35.46
N SER A 178 -11.97 -3.68 34.77
CA SER A 178 -11.26 -4.82 35.37
C SER A 178 -10.32 -4.41 36.49
N HIS A 179 -9.78 -3.18 36.42
CA HIS A 179 -8.87 -2.63 37.42
C HIS A 179 -9.56 -1.71 38.42
N LYS A 180 -10.90 -1.56 38.37
CA LYS A 180 -11.70 -0.72 39.27
C LYS A 180 -11.21 0.73 39.37
N LEU A 181 -10.86 1.33 38.22
CA LEU A 181 -10.35 2.70 38.12
C LEU A 181 -11.45 3.76 37.86
N GLN A 182 -12.69 3.43 38.19
CA GLN A 182 -13.89 4.25 37.93
C GLN A 182 -14.38 4.94 39.20
#